data_AF-A0A9D1YK11-F1
#
_entry.id   AF-A0A9D1YK11-F1
#
_cell.length_a   1.000
_cell.length_b   1.000
_cell.length_c   1.000
_cell.angle_alpha   90.00
_cell.angle_beta   90.00
_cell.angle_gamma   90.00
#
_symmetry.space_group_name_H-M   'P 1'
#
loop_
_entity.id
_entity.type
_entity.pdbx_description
1 polymer ?
#
loop_
_entity_poly.entity_id
_entity_poly.type
_entity_poly.pdbx_seq_one_letter_code
_entity_poly.pdbx_strand_id
1 'polypeptide(L)'
;MQTHLQKLRALREDNDLTQEQVAQVLGTSQTMYARYERGANELPLRHLVTLCRFYNVSADFLLNLQTDPRRKRGQAALRDGLPKQRFP
;
A
#
# COMPACT_ATOMS: atom_id res chain seq x y z
N MET A 1 0.38 -15.60 -5.32
CA MET A 1 0.23 -14.15 -5.54
C MET A 1 0.29 -13.48 -4.19
N GLN A 2 1.36 -12.73 -3.89
CA GLN A 2 1.46 -12.03 -2.61
C GLN A 2 0.62 -10.75 -2.64
N THR A 3 -0.25 -10.54 -1.65
CA THR A 3 -1.03 -9.31 -1.51
C THR A 3 -0.22 -8.22 -0.81
N HIS A 4 -0.56 -6.94 -1.00
CA HIS A 4 0.11 -5.83 -0.30
C HIS A 4 0.08 -5.99 1.23
N LEU A 5 -0.97 -6.63 1.75
CA LEU A 5 -1.12 -6.98 3.17
C LEU A 5 -0.02 -7.93 3.65
N GLN A 6 0.34 -8.93 2.84
CA GLN A 6 1.44 -9.84 3.15
C GLN A 6 2.79 -9.13 3.13
N LYS A 7 2.98 -8.12 2.26
CA LYS A 7 4.20 -7.31 2.22
C LYS A 7 4.36 -6.41 3.45
N LEU A 8 3.26 -5.86 3.98
CA LEU A 8 3.29 -5.10 5.24
C LEU A 8 3.85 -5.96 6.38
N ARG A 9 3.31 -7.17 6.51
CA ARG A 9 3.73 -8.14 7.53
C ARG A 9 5.18 -8.60 7.33
N ALA A 10 5.54 -8.93 6.08
CA ALA A 10 6.90 -9.37 5.75
C ALA A 10 7.93 -8.30 6.08
N LEU A 11 7.72 -7.04 5.67
CA LEU A 11 8.65 -5.95 6.00
C LEU A 11 8.81 -5.76 7.51
N ARG A 12 7.73 -5.89 8.27
CA ARG A 12 7.79 -5.82 9.72
C ARG A 12 8.64 -6.96 10.28
N GLU A 13 8.39 -8.19 9.85
CA GLU A 13 9.09 -9.39 10.33
C GLU A 13 10.57 -9.40 9.90
N ASP A 14 10.89 -8.95 8.68
CA ASP A 14 12.27 -8.82 8.16
C ASP A 14 13.10 -7.77 8.92
N ASN A 15 12.44 -6.82 9.59
CA ASN A 15 13.09 -5.81 10.44
C ASN A 15 13.01 -6.14 11.93
N ASP A 16 12.60 -7.35 12.29
CA ASP A 16 12.43 -7.80 13.69
C ASP A 16 11.52 -6.88 14.53
N LEU A 17 10.53 -6.24 13.89
CA LEU A 17 9.63 -5.30 14.54
C LEU A 17 8.35 -5.98 15.04
N THR A 18 7.89 -5.52 16.19
CA THR A 18 6.56 -5.84 16.71
C THR A 18 5.49 -4.95 16.06
N GLN A 19 4.24 -5.40 16.09
CA GLN A 19 3.11 -4.59 15.62
C GLN A 19 2.97 -3.27 16.40
N GLU A 20 3.33 -3.26 17.69
CA GLU A 20 3.34 -2.07 18.54
C GLU A 20 4.38 -1.05 18.07
N GLN A 21 5.62 -1.47 17.77
CA GLN A 21 6.66 -0.58 17.28
C GLN A 21 6.27 0.08 15.95
N VAL A 22 5.70 -0.68 15.01
CA VAL A 22 5.23 -0.09 13.75
C VAL A 22 4.03 0.84 13.98
N ALA A 23 3.13 0.50 14.90
CA ALA A 23 2.02 1.38 15.25
C ALA A 23 2.50 2.73 15.83
N GLN A 24 3.57 2.72 16.63
CA GLN A 24 4.22 3.93 17.14
C GLN A 24 4.80 4.79 16.01
N VAL A 25 5.49 4.20 15.03
CA VAL A 25 5.98 4.90 13.83
C VAL A 25 4.83 5.58 13.07
N LEU A 26 3.66 4.94 13.05
CA LEU A 26 2.47 5.45 12.38
C LEU A 26 1.64 6.41 13.21
N GLY A 27 1.90 6.54 14.52
CA GLY A 27 1.04 7.30 15.44
C GLY A 27 -0.36 6.71 15.57
N THR A 28 -0.49 5.39 15.61
CA THR A 28 -1.76 4.66 15.77
C THR A 28 -1.65 3.60 16.88
N SER A 29 -2.75 2.94 17.23
CA SER A 29 -2.72 1.81 18.17
C SER A 29 -2.27 0.51 17.51
N GLN A 30 -1.63 -0.38 18.29
CA GLN A 30 -1.25 -1.72 17.82
C GLN A 30 -2.42 -2.51 17.24
N THR A 31 -3.59 -2.45 17.88
CA THR A 31 -4.81 -3.10 17.37
C THR A 31 -5.18 -2.59 15.98
N MET A 32 -5.06 -1.29 15.72
CA MET A 32 -5.33 -0.73 14.40
C MET A 32 -4.30 -1.18 13.37
N TYR A 33 -3.01 -1.20 13.72
CA TYR A 33 -2.00 -1.71 12.81
C TYR A 33 -2.20 -3.21 12.49
N ALA A 34 -2.53 -4.02 13.49
CA ALA A 34 -2.88 -5.42 13.29
C ALA A 34 -4.09 -5.60 12.36
N ARG A 35 -5.09 -4.70 12.44
CA ARG A 35 -6.25 -4.67 11.52
C ARG A 35 -5.83 -4.34 10.08
N TYR A 36 -4.84 -3.49 9.89
CA TYR A 36 -4.26 -3.23 8.56
C TYR A 36 -3.57 -4.48 8.01
N GLU A 37 -2.70 -5.15 8.76
CA GLU A 37 -1.98 -6.35 8.27
C GLU A 37 -2.91 -7.49 7.84
N ARG A 38 -4.06 -7.65 8.51
CA ARG A 38 -5.06 -8.68 8.17
C ARG A 38 -6.13 -8.22 7.17
N GLY A 39 -6.08 -6.96 6.72
CA GLY A 39 -7.06 -6.38 5.78
C GLY A 39 -8.46 -6.15 6.37
N ALA A 40 -8.60 -6.11 7.69
CA ALA A 40 -9.88 -5.79 8.34
C ALA A 40 -10.21 -4.29 8.24
N ASN A 41 -9.20 -3.45 8.06
CA ASN A 41 -9.33 -2.03 7.77
C ASN A 41 -8.40 -1.67 6.61
N GLU A 42 -8.83 -0.75 5.76
CA GLU A 42 -7.97 -0.16 4.74
C GLU A 42 -6.85 0.67 5.38
N LEU A 43 -5.65 0.59 4.81
CA LEU A 43 -4.51 1.40 5.22
C LEU A 43 -4.66 2.83 4.66
N PRO A 44 -4.78 3.86 5.51
CA PRO A 44 -4.79 5.26 5.07
C PRO A 44 -3.54 5.64 4.27
N LEU A 45 -3.70 6.44 3.22
CA LEU A 45 -2.60 6.88 2.34
C LEU A 45 -1.44 7.54 3.12
N ARG A 46 -1.74 8.32 4.17
CA ARG A 46 -0.70 8.92 5.03
C ARG A 46 0.21 7.87 5.66
N HIS A 47 -0.35 6.75 6.11
CA HIS A 47 0.42 5.67 6.73
C HIS A 47 1.22 4.91 5.67
N LEU A 48 0.67 4.72 4.47
CA LEU A 48 1.43 4.19 3.33
C LEU A 48 2.70 5.02 3.08
N VAL A 49 2.57 6.35 2.99
CA VAL A 49 3.73 7.24 2.76
C VAL A 49 4.76 7.11 3.90
N THR A 50 4.31 7.06 5.16
CA THR A 50 5.20 6.86 6.31
C THR A 50 5.94 5.52 6.22
N LEU A 51 5.25 4.43 5.90
CA LEU A 51 5.88 3.10 5.79
C LEU A 51 6.89 3.05 4.63
N CYS A 52 6.58 3.64 3.48
CA CYS A 52 7.52 3.71 2.36
C CYS A 52 8.81 4.43 2.76
N ARG A 53 8.70 5.53 3.50
CA ARG A 53 9.87 6.26 4.00
C ARG A 53 10.62 5.48 5.08
N PHE A 54 9.90 4.90 6.04
CA PHE A 54 10.47 4.17 7.17
C PHE A 54 11.25 2.93 6.74
N TYR A 55 10.70 2.12 5.84
CA TYR A 55 11.35 0.92 5.30
C TYR A 55 12.24 1.20 4.08
N ASN A 56 12.31 2.46 3.62
CA ASN A 56 13.03 2.84 2.40
C ASN A 56 12.63 2.00 1.16
N VAL A 57 11.33 1.84 0.94
CA VAL A 57 10.76 1.10 -0.20
C VAL A 57 9.84 1.98 -1.05
N SER A 58 9.69 1.63 -2.33
CA SER A 58 8.74 2.32 -3.21
C SER A 58 7.29 1.90 -2.91
N ALA A 59 6.33 2.79 -3.19
CA ALA A 59 4.92 2.46 -3.11
C ALA A 59 4.55 1.33 -4.09
N ASP A 60 5.17 1.28 -5.27
CA ASP A 60 4.96 0.22 -6.25
C ASP A 60 5.33 -1.16 -5.69
N PHE A 61 6.47 -1.23 -4.98
CA PHE A 61 6.86 -2.44 -4.29
C PHE A 61 5.82 -2.83 -3.23
N LEU A 62 5.45 -1.92 -2.33
CA LEU A 62 4.55 -2.25 -1.22
C LEU A 62 3.14 -2.64 -1.71
N LEU A 63 2.60 -1.90 -2.67
CA LEU A 63 1.27 -2.10 -3.23
C LEU A 63 1.22 -3.20 -4.30
N ASN A 64 2.37 -3.77 -4.66
CA ASN A 64 2.50 -4.75 -5.74
C ASN A 64 2.01 -4.20 -7.10
N LEU A 65 2.30 -2.93 -7.38
CA LEU A 65 2.01 -2.31 -8.67
C LEU A 65 3.09 -2.72 -9.67
N GLN A 66 2.65 -3.08 -10.86
CA GLN A 66 3.52 -3.41 -11.99
C GLN A 66 3.28 -2.37 -13.07
N THR A 67 4.36 -1.72 -13.53
CA THR A 67 4.30 -0.81 -14.68
C THR A 67 4.42 -1.62 -15.96
N ASP A 68 3.44 -1.54 -16.86
CA ASP A 68 3.61 -2.07 -18.22
C ASP A 68 4.52 -1.12 -19.01
N PRO A 69 5.72 -1.56 -19.43
CA PRO A 69 6.68 -0.70 -20.13
C PRO A 69 6.17 -0.20 -21.48
N ARG A 70 5.15 -0.87 -22.06
CA ARG A 70 4.52 -0.47 -23.33
C ARG A 70 3.51 0.67 -23.15
N ARG A 71 3.08 0.94 -21.91
CA ARG A 71 2.08 1.97 -21.60
C ARG A 71 2.75 3.33 -21.51
N LYS A 72 2.41 4.24 -22.42
CA LYS A 72 2.88 5.63 -22.35
C LYS A 72 2.35 6.29 -21.06
N ARG A 73 3.23 7.01 -20.34
CA ARG A 73 2.89 7.75 -19.11
C ARG A 73 1.69 8.67 -19.35
N GLY A 74 0.73 8.70 -18.41
CA GLY A 74 -0.47 9.54 -18.49
C GLY A 74 -1.57 9.05 -19.45
N GLN A 75 -1.36 7.94 -20.17
CA GLN A 75 -2.40 7.34 -20.99
C GLN A 75 -3.21 6.36 -20.14
N ALA A 76 -4.40 6.80 -19.72
CA ALA A 76 -5.41 5.86 -19.26
C ALA A 76 -5.63 4.86 -20.40
N ALA A 77 -5.31 3.59 -20.15
CA ALA A 77 -5.84 2.53 -20.99
C ALA A 77 -7.35 2.57 -20.77
N LEU A 78 -8.06 3.21 -21.69
CA LEU A 78 -9.45 2.95 -21.93
C LEU A 78 -9.51 1.44 -22.23
N ARG A 79 -9.74 0.63 -21.19
CA ARG A 79 -10.33 -0.68 -21.44
C ARG A 79 -11.65 -0.36 -22.10
N ASP A 80 -11.87 -0.93 -23.28
CA ASP A 80 -13.11 -0.76 -24.04
C ASP A 80 -14.30 -0.86 -23.09
N GLY A 81 -15.03 0.24 -22.90
CA GLY A 81 -16.32 0.24 -22.20
C GLY A 81 -16.51 1.06 -20.93
N LEU A 82 -15.60 1.94 -20.48
CA LEU A 82 -15.99 2.94 -19.45
C LEU A 82 -16.83 4.06 -20.09
N PRO A 83 -18.09 4.27 -19.68
CA PRO A 83 -18.89 5.37 -20.20
C PRO A 83 -18.18 6.68 -19.89
N LYS A 84 -18.09 7.57 -20.89
CA LYS A 84 -17.64 8.95 -20.69
C LYS A 84 -18.62 9.64 -19.75
N GLN A 85 -18.41 9.52 -18.44
CA GLN A 85 -19.14 10.35 -17.50
C GLN A 85 -18.63 11.78 -17.67
N ARG A 86 -19.48 12.60 -18.25
CA ARG A 86 -19.29 14.04 -18.34
C ARG A 86 -19.52 14.55 -16.92
N PHE A 87 -18.45 14.88 -16.21
CA PHE A 87 -18.59 15.63 -14.96
C PHE A 87 -19.18 17.01 -15.29
N PRO A 88 -20.18 17.49 -14.52
CA PRO A 88 -20.75 18.82 -14.72
C PRO A 88 -19.72 19.93 -14.53
#